data_AF-A0A9P8FUU0-F1
#
_entry.id   AF-A0A9P8FUU0-F1
#
_cell.length_a   1.000
_cell.length_b   1.000
_cell.length_c   1.000
_cell.angle_alpha   90.00
_cell.angle_beta   90.00
_cell.angle_gamma   90.00
#
_symmetry.space_group_name_H-M   'P 1'
#
loop_
_entity.id
_entity.type
_entity.pdbx_description
1 polymer ?
#
loop_
_entity_poly.entity_id
_entity_poly.type
_entity_poly.pdbx_seq_one_letter_code
_entity_poly.pdbx_strand_id
1 'polypeptide(L)'
;PESLPIFEDLFRQACPRFISPTPPDFENPSVNVDPIEHHLSIFMEEVKNNMWSPTVRSYLKLYTTMDIKKLAGFLEIDADTLRGWLLVNKQRSKQVRHTEGGLLDGDVVTTNDLDYAMQGDLIHVSEAKVGRRLVDWYLRNLSRTY
;
A
#
# COMPACT_ATOMS: atom_id res chain seq x y z
N PRO A 1 8.31 6.97 -12.99
CA PRO A 1 9.27 6.24 -13.86
C PRO A 1 10.72 6.73 -13.67
N GLU A 2 10.93 8.04 -13.55
CA GLU A 2 12.28 8.62 -13.27
C GLU A 2 12.84 8.25 -11.89
N SER A 3 11.97 7.91 -10.93
CA SER A 3 12.39 7.49 -9.58
C SER A 3 12.80 6.03 -9.45
N LEU A 4 12.54 5.18 -10.47
CA LEU A 4 12.82 3.75 -10.40
C LEU A 4 14.30 3.43 -10.14
N PRO A 5 15.28 4.08 -10.80
CA PRO A 5 16.70 3.84 -10.52
C PRO A 5 17.10 4.17 -9.08
N ILE A 6 16.45 5.18 -8.47
CA ILE A 6 16.70 5.56 -7.07
C ILE A 6 16.26 4.45 -6.12
N PHE A 7 15.14 3.78 -6.39
CA PHE A 7 14.69 2.63 -5.61
C PHE A 7 15.66 1.44 -5.72
N GLU A 8 16.24 1.21 -6.90
CA GLU A 8 17.24 0.16 -7.10
C GLU A 8 18.52 0.45 -6.31
N ASP A 9 19.03 1.69 -6.37
CA ASP A 9 20.22 2.09 -5.64
C ASP A 9 20.02 2.04 -4.12
N LEU A 10 18.86 2.53 -3.64
CA LEU A 10 18.51 2.44 -2.23
C LEU A 10 18.39 0.99 -1.76
N PHE A 11 17.79 0.12 -2.58
CA PHE A 11 17.69 -1.30 -2.26
C PHE A 11 19.07 -1.93 -2.14
N ARG A 12 19.97 -1.69 -3.11
CA ARG A 12 21.34 -2.23 -3.10
C ARG A 12 22.17 -1.76 -1.91
N GLN A 13 21.94 -0.53 -1.43
CA GLN A 13 22.65 0.03 -0.28
C GLN A 13 22.09 -0.44 1.06
N ALA A 14 20.76 -0.57 1.17
CA ALA A 14 20.08 -0.85 2.43
C ALA A 14 19.74 -2.33 2.64
N CYS A 15 19.76 -3.16 1.58
CA CYS A 15 19.43 -4.57 1.71
C CYS A 15 20.47 -5.29 2.57
N PRO A 16 20.06 -6.29 3.38
CA PRO A 16 21.00 -7.16 4.05
C PRO A 16 21.86 -7.88 3.02
N ARG A 17 23.08 -8.26 3.41
CA ARG A 17 23.93 -9.09 2.54
C ARG A 17 23.30 -10.47 2.43
N PHE A 18 22.73 -10.76 1.28
CA PHE A 18 22.18 -12.08 0.99
C PHE A 18 23.32 -13.08 0.77
N ILE A 19 23.16 -14.27 1.33
CA ILE A 19 24.10 -15.38 1.15
C ILE A 19 23.33 -16.48 0.42
N SER A 20 23.87 -16.96 -0.71
CA SER A 20 23.35 -18.17 -1.33
C SER A 20 23.77 -19.38 -0.48
N PRO A 21 22.83 -20.16 0.06
CA PRO A 21 23.16 -21.37 0.83
C PRO A 21 23.59 -22.53 -0.07
N THR A 22 23.39 -22.43 -1.39
CA THR A 22 23.73 -23.46 -2.36
C THR A 22 25.07 -23.15 -3.04
N PRO A 23 25.93 -24.17 -3.22
CA PRO A 23 27.13 -24.02 -4.02
C PRO A 23 26.76 -23.71 -5.48
N PRO A 24 27.56 -22.89 -6.19
CA PRO A 24 27.30 -22.58 -7.59
C PRO A 24 27.42 -23.84 -8.44
N ASP A 25 26.45 -24.02 -9.34
CA ASP A 25 26.47 -25.08 -10.35
C ASP A 25 27.44 -24.69 -11.48
N PHE A 26 28.51 -25.44 -11.64
CA PHE A 26 29.54 -25.18 -12.67
C PHE A 26 29.15 -25.73 -14.06
N GLU A 27 28.22 -26.69 -14.12
CA GLU A 27 27.74 -27.28 -15.37
C GLU A 27 26.68 -26.39 -16.02
N ASN A 28 25.86 -25.71 -15.21
CA ASN A 28 24.82 -24.79 -15.65
C ASN A 28 24.94 -23.39 -15.00
N PRO A 29 25.89 -22.54 -15.47
CA PRO A 29 26.11 -21.20 -14.91
C PRO A 29 24.88 -20.27 -14.93
N SER A 30 23.92 -20.50 -15.83
CA SER A 30 22.68 -19.71 -15.93
C SER A 30 21.73 -19.88 -14.74
N VAL A 31 21.90 -20.93 -13.94
CA VAL A 31 21.08 -21.23 -12.75
C VAL A 31 21.62 -20.52 -11.51
N ASN A 32 22.86 -20.03 -11.55
CA ASN A 32 23.52 -19.29 -10.47
C ASN A 32 23.10 -17.81 -10.47
N VAL A 33 21.82 -17.55 -10.17
CA VAL A 33 21.30 -16.19 -10.06
C VAL A 33 21.88 -15.52 -8.80
N ASP A 34 22.34 -14.28 -8.93
CA ASP A 34 22.74 -13.47 -7.77
C ASP A 34 21.51 -13.23 -6.87
N PRO A 35 21.53 -13.66 -5.59
CA PRO A 35 20.42 -13.43 -4.66
C PRO A 35 20.02 -11.95 -4.57
N ILE A 36 20.99 -11.03 -4.67
CA ILE A 36 20.72 -9.58 -4.61
C ILE A 36 19.87 -9.16 -5.82
N GLU A 37 20.25 -9.59 -7.03
CA GLU A 37 19.50 -9.26 -8.26
C GLU A 37 18.11 -9.89 -8.26
N HIS A 38 17.99 -11.13 -7.76
CA HIS A 38 16.69 -11.79 -7.63
C HIS A 38 15.75 -11.02 -6.70
N HIS A 39 16.21 -10.67 -5.49
CA HIS A 39 15.40 -9.92 -4.54
C HIS A 39 15.10 -8.50 -5.01
N LEU A 40 16.04 -7.86 -5.72
CA LEU A 40 15.83 -6.57 -6.36
C LEU A 40 14.70 -6.65 -7.39
N SER A 41 14.67 -7.70 -8.22
CA SER A 41 13.62 -7.85 -9.24
C SER A 41 12.22 -7.93 -8.63
N ILE A 42 12.07 -8.68 -7.53
CA ILE A 42 10.81 -8.82 -6.79
C ILE A 42 10.41 -7.48 -6.16
N PHE A 43 11.36 -6.81 -5.51
CA PHE A 43 11.13 -5.51 -4.90
C PHE A 43 10.68 -4.47 -5.94
N MET A 44 11.34 -4.43 -7.10
CA MET A 44 11.01 -3.50 -8.17
C MET A 44 9.66 -3.78 -8.82
N GLU A 45 9.22 -5.03 -8.88
CA GLU A 45 7.87 -5.38 -9.31
C GLU A 45 6.83 -4.78 -8.35
N GLU A 46 7.07 -4.87 -7.03
CA GLU A 46 6.19 -4.29 -6.03
C GLU A 46 6.19 -2.74 -6.06
N VAL A 47 7.36 -2.11 -6.22
CA VAL A 47 7.48 -0.65 -6.37
C VAL A 47 6.69 -0.16 -7.59
N LYS A 48 6.81 -0.84 -8.74
CA LYS A 48 6.07 -0.48 -9.96
C LYS A 48 4.55 -0.56 -9.75
N ASN A 49 4.09 -1.60 -9.06
CA ASN A 49 2.66 -1.77 -8.75
C ASN A 49 2.14 -0.68 -7.78
N ASN A 50 2.96 -0.19 -6.87
CA ASN A 50 2.56 0.83 -5.90
C ASN A 50 2.76 2.28 -6.39
N MET A 51 3.52 2.49 -7.47
CA MET A 51 3.90 3.84 -7.92
C MET A 51 2.71 4.76 -8.21
N TRP A 52 1.57 4.22 -8.64
CA TRP A 52 0.37 4.99 -8.98
C TRP A 52 -0.58 5.24 -7.81
N SER A 53 -0.45 4.49 -6.72
CA SER A 53 -1.33 4.59 -5.55
C SER A 53 -1.38 6.01 -4.95
N PRO A 54 -0.26 6.74 -4.79
CA PRO A 54 -0.28 8.10 -4.26
C PRO A 54 -1.04 9.09 -5.16
N THR A 55 -0.88 8.96 -6.47
CA THR A 55 -1.55 9.81 -7.47
C THR A 55 -3.06 9.56 -7.48
N VAL A 56 -3.49 8.30 -7.51
CA VAL A 56 -4.92 7.96 -7.41
C VAL A 56 -5.50 8.49 -6.09
N ARG A 57 -4.76 8.36 -4.99
CA ARG A 57 -5.20 8.85 -3.67
C ARG A 57 -5.32 10.38 -3.61
N SER A 58 -4.42 11.13 -4.25
CA SER A 58 -4.49 12.59 -4.27
C SER A 58 -5.74 13.08 -5.01
N TYR A 59 -6.10 12.45 -6.13
CA TYR A 59 -7.35 12.74 -6.84
C TYR A 59 -8.57 12.36 -6.01
N LEU A 60 -8.62 11.16 -5.43
CA LEU A 60 -9.76 10.72 -4.63
C LEU A 60 -9.99 11.62 -3.40
N LYS A 61 -8.94 12.20 -2.81
CA LYS A 61 -9.06 13.11 -1.66
C LYS A 61 -9.82 14.41 -1.98
N LEU A 62 -9.89 14.81 -3.25
CA LEU A 62 -10.55 16.05 -3.68
C LEU A 62 -12.06 15.88 -3.88
N TYR A 63 -12.55 14.65 -3.93
CA TYR A 63 -13.94 14.33 -4.27
C TYR A 63 -14.58 13.45 -3.20
N THR A 64 -15.85 13.71 -2.90
CA THR A 64 -16.67 12.80 -2.06
C THR A 64 -17.20 11.62 -2.87
N THR A 65 -17.50 11.86 -4.16
CA THR A 65 -17.93 10.86 -5.13
C THR A 65 -17.26 11.11 -6.48
N MET A 66 -16.85 10.04 -7.16
CA MET A 66 -16.08 10.14 -8.41
C MET A 66 -16.47 8.99 -9.36
N ASP A 67 -16.74 9.28 -10.63
CA ASP A 67 -16.94 8.26 -11.66
C ASP A 67 -15.58 7.68 -12.11
N ILE A 68 -15.48 6.36 -12.24
CA ILE A 68 -14.28 5.66 -12.73
C ILE A 68 -13.86 6.19 -14.10
N LYS A 69 -14.79 6.46 -15.02
CA LYS A 69 -14.47 6.95 -16.37
C LYS A 69 -13.86 8.34 -16.34
N LYS A 70 -14.32 9.18 -15.41
CA LYS A 70 -13.78 10.53 -15.22
C LYS A 70 -12.36 10.47 -14.64
N LEU A 71 -12.13 9.58 -13.67
CA LEU A 71 -10.81 9.40 -13.06
C LEU A 71 -9.82 8.79 -14.06
N ALA A 72 -10.29 7.84 -14.88
CA ALA A 72 -9.55 7.25 -15.99
C ALA A 72 -9.12 8.31 -17.02
N GLY A 73 -10.04 9.24 -17.36
CA GLY A 73 -9.75 10.38 -18.23
C GLY A 73 -8.71 11.35 -17.65
N PHE A 74 -8.64 11.53 -16.33
CA PHE A 74 -7.60 12.35 -15.69
C PHE A 74 -6.23 11.68 -15.64
N LEU A 75 -6.20 10.35 -15.55
CA LEU A 75 -4.96 9.57 -15.52
C LEU A 75 -4.46 9.21 -16.92
N GLU A 76 -5.28 9.42 -17.96
CA GLU A 76 -5.03 8.99 -19.35
C GLU A 76 -4.88 7.47 -19.49
N ILE A 77 -5.70 6.72 -18.74
CA ILE A 77 -5.64 5.26 -18.64
C ILE A 77 -7.01 4.66 -18.94
N ASP A 78 -7.06 3.40 -19.34
CA ASP A 78 -8.31 2.67 -19.55
C ASP A 78 -9.08 2.43 -18.23
N ALA A 79 -10.40 2.52 -18.28
CA ALA A 79 -11.26 2.40 -17.11
C ALA A 79 -11.18 1.02 -16.43
N ASP A 80 -10.99 -0.06 -17.20
CA ASP A 80 -10.90 -1.42 -16.65
C ASP A 80 -9.57 -1.64 -15.93
N THR A 81 -8.48 -1.10 -16.47
CA THR A 81 -7.18 -1.16 -15.80
C THR A 81 -7.17 -0.36 -14.49
N LEU A 82 -7.79 0.82 -14.48
CA LEU A 82 -7.95 1.63 -13.27
C LEU A 82 -8.79 0.89 -12.21
N ARG A 83 -9.85 0.21 -12.63
CA ARG A 83 -10.68 -0.61 -11.74
C ARG A 83 -9.87 -1.73 -11.07
N GLY A 84 -8.99 -2.39 -11.83
CA GLY A 84 -8.06 -3.38 -11.31
C GLY A 84 -7.14 -2.79 -10.24
N TRP A 85 -6.54 -1.62 -10.52
CA TRP A 85 -5.66 -0.94 -9.58
C TRP A 85 -6.37 -0.52 -8.29
N LEU A 86 -7.59 0.02 -8.40
CA LEU A 86 -8.42 0.38 -7.23
C LEU A 86 -8.74 -0.84 -6.36
N LEU A 87 -9.07 -1.99 -6.98
CA LEU A 87 -9.36 -3.20 -6.23
C LEU A 87 -8.13 -3.71 -5.46
N VAL A 88 -6.97 -3.77 -6.12
CA VAL A 88 -5.71 -4.19 -5.51
C VAL A 88 -5.29 -3.24 -4.39
N ASN A 89 -5.39 -1.93 -4.63
CA ASN A 89 -5.07 -0.92 -3.63
C ASN A 89 -6.00 -1.01 -2.41
N LYS A 90 -7.31 -1.20 -2.61
CA LYS A 90 -8.28 -1.39 -1.53
C LYS A 90 -8.03 -2.66 -0.71
N GLN A 91 -7.53 -3.73 -1.32
CA GLN A 91 -7.16 -4.93 -0.58
C GLN A 91 -5.88 -4.71 0.24
N ARG A 92 -4.90 -4.02 -0.35
CA ARG A 92 -3.61 -3.73 0.29
C ARG A 92 -3.69 -2.67 1.40
N SER A 93 -4.72 -1.81 1.39
CA SER A 93 -4.94 -0.81 2.42
C SER A 93 -5.47 -1.38 3.74
N LYS A 94 -5.74 -2.68 3.80
CA LYS A 94 -6.23 -3.37 5.00
C LYS A 94 -5.10 -4.09 5.72
N GLN A 95 -5.05 -3.93 7.03
CA GLN A 95 -4.13 -4.65 7.90
C GLN A 95 -4.89 -5.20 9.11
N VAL A 96 -4.50 -6.38 9.57
CA VAL A 96 -4.97 -6.90 10.86
C VAL A 96 -4.27 -6.12 11.96
N ARG A 97 -5.05 -5.35 12.71
CA ARG A 97 -4.57 -4.60 13.87
C ARG A 97 -4.99 -5.36 15.13
N HIS A 98 -4.01 -5.70 15.96
CA HIS A 98 -4.29 -6.24 17.29
C HIS A 98 -5.10 -5.21 18.09
N THR A 99 -6.25 -5.63 18.59
CA THR A 99 -7.15 -4.85 19.43
C THR A 99 -7.16 -5.45 20.82
N GLU A 100 -7.74 -6.63 20.96
CA GLU A 100 -7.84 -7.39 22.20
C GLU A 100 -7.77 -8.90 21.87
N GLY A 101 -7.37 -9.73 22.84
CA GLY A 101 -7.27 -11.19 22.65
C GLY A 101 -5.84 -11.70 22.49
N GLY A 102 -5.72 -12.90 21.93
CA GLY A 102 -4.43 -13.59 21.70
C GLY A 102 -3.53 -12.87 20.71
N LEU A 103 -2.27 -13.29 20.60
CA LEU A 103 -1.27 -12.66 19.73
C LEU A 103 -1.67 -12.64 18.24
N LEU A 104 -2.53 -13.57 17.82
CA LEU A 104 -3.02 -13.68 16.44
C LEU A 104 -4.42 -13.08 16.24
N ASP A 105 -5.06 -12.62 17.31
CA ASP A 105 -6.39 -12.01 17.25
C ASP A 105 -6.27 -10.54 16.87
N GLY A 106 -7.21 -10.06 16.05
CA GLY A 106 -7.26 -8.66 15.67
C GLY A 106 -8.32 -8.37 14.62
N ASP A 107 -8.67 -7.10 14.53
CA ASP A 107 -9.66 -6.62 13.58
C ASP A 107 -8.96 -6.13 12.29
N VAL A 108 -9.59 -6.37 11.15
CA VAL A 108 -9.12 -5.82 9.88
C VAL A 108 -9.46 -4.34 9.84
N VAL A 109 -8.43 -3.50 9.92
CA VAL A 109 -8.56 -2.04 9.90
C VAL A 109 -7.91 -1.49 8.64
N THR A 110 -8.53 -0.48 8.04
CA THR A 110 -7.91 0.29 6.96
C THR A 110 -6.81 1.16 7.54
N THR A 111 -5.58 1.00 7.05
CA THR A 111 -4.39 1.74 7.55
C THR A 111 -4.28 3.13 6.96
N ASN A 112 -4.92 3.37 5.82
CA ASN A 112 -4.90 4.65 5.13
C ASN A 112 -5.95 5.62 5.68
N ASP A 113 -5.63 6.91 5.70
CA ASP A 113 -6.58 7.99 6.06
C ASP A 113 -7.75 8.16 5.07
N LEU A 114 -7.73 7.43 3.96
CA LEU A 114 -8.75 7.46 2.92
C LEU A 114 -9.21 6.03 2.67
N ASP A 115 -10.51 5.81 2.76
CA ASP A 115 -11.19 4.59 2.33
C ASP A 115 -12.18 4.95 1.21
N TYR A 116 -12.60 3.95 0.43
CA TYR A 116 -13.58 4.15 -0.61
C TYR A 116 -14.33 2.87 -0.94
N ALA A 117 -15.58 2.99 -1.35
CA ALA A 117 -16.42 1.89 -1.83
C ALA A 117 -16.76 2.10 -3.31
N MET A 118 -16.75 1.03 -4.10
CA MET A 118 -17.16 1.08 -5.51
C MET A 118 -18.58 0.53 -5.62
N GLN A 119 -19.48 1.30 -6.21
CA GLN A 119 -20.84 0.90 -6.53
C GLN A 119 -21.04 1.07 -8.04
N GLY A 120 -20.91 -0.02 -8.78
CA GLY A 120 -20.86 0.03 -10.25
C GLY A 120 -19.65 0.84 -10.72
N ASP A 121 -19.91 1.91 -11.47
CA ASP A 121 -18.89 2.84 -12.00
C ASP A 121 -18.64 4.04 -11.07
N LEU A 122 -19.34 4.15 -9.94
CA LEU A 122 -19.20 5.26 -9.00
C LEU A 122 -18.36 4.86 -7.78
N ILE A 123 -17.37 5.67 -7.46
CA ILE A 123 -16.51 5.56 -6.28
C ILE A 123 -17.04 6.51 -5.21
N HIS A 124 -17.44 5.97 -4.07
CA HIS A 124 -17.79 6.72 -2.86
C HIS A 124 -16.56 6.79 -1.97
N VAL A 125 -16.08 7.99 -1.70
CA VAL A 125 -14.87 8.21 -0.91
C VAL A 125 -15.25 8.56 0.53
N SER A 126 -14.66 7.86 1.49
CA SER A 126 -14.81 8.11 2.92
C SER A 126 -13.47 8.51 3.54
N GLU A 127 -13.44 9.61 4.30
CA GLU A 127 -12.27 9.94 5.10
C GLU A 127 -12.24 9.02 6.32
N ALA A 128 -11.21 8.19 6.44
CA ALA A 128 -11.03 7.25 7.55
C ALA A 128 -10.40 7.93 8.77
N LYS A 129 -10.64 9.24 8.95
CA LYS A 129 -10.16 9.97 10.13
C LYS A 129 -10.89 9.46 11.36
N VAL A 130 -10.19 8.63 12.14
CA VAL A 130 -10.55 8.44 13.55
C VAL A 130 -10.23 9.77 14.24
N GLY A 131 -11.25 10.63 14.38
CA GLY A 131 -11.12 11.86 15.13
C GLY A 131 -10.51 11.58 16.51
N ARG A 132 -9.66 12.49 17.00
CA ARG A 132 -9.20 12.44 18.40
C ARG A 132 -10.47 12.34 19.26
N ARG A 133 -10.55 11.31 20.11
CA ARG A 133 -11.60 11.19 21.13
C ARG A 133 -11.34 12.25 22.21
N LEU A 134 -11.49 13.51 21.83
CA LEU A 134 -11.28 14.67 22.69
C LEU A 134 -12.18 14.57 23.91
N VAL A 135 -13.41 14.08 23.71
CA VAL A 135 -14.38 13.79 24.76
C VAL A 135 -13.85 12.73 25.72
N ASP A 136 -13.37 11.58 25.24
CA ASP A 136 -12.81 10.53 26.11
C ASP A 136 -11.55 11.01 26.86
N TRP A 137 -10.71 11.83 26.22
CA TRP A 137 -9.55 12.44 26.86
C TRP A 137 -9.97 13.43 27.96
N TYR A 138 -10.94 14.31 27.68
CA TYR A 138 -11.45 15.28 28.65
C TYR A 138 -12.11 14.56 29.84
N LEU A 139 -12.94 13.55 29.58
CA LEU A 139 -13.60 12.77 30.63
C LEU A 139 -12.57 12.06 31.54
N ARG A 140 -11.52 11.46 30.96
CA ARG A 140 -10.42 10.83 31.73
C ARG A 140 -9.61 11.83 32.54
N ASN A 141 -9.41 13.05 32.05
CA ASN A 141 -8.68 14.08 32.78
C ASN A 141 -9.53 14.69 33.89
N LEU A 142 -10.81 14.96 33.66
CA LEU A 142 -11.74 15.45 34.68
C LEU A 142 -11.86 14.44 35.84
N SER A 143 -12.00 13.15 35.54
CA SER A 143 -12.08 12.10 36.56
C SER A 143 -10.79 11.90 37.37
N ARG A 144 -9.66 12.47 36.94
CA ARG A 144 -8.39 12.45 37.67
C ARG A 144 -8.18 13.70 38.53
N THR A 145 -8.92 14.77 38.25
CA THR A 145 -8.72 16.09 38.88
C THR A 145 -9.72 16.34 40.01
N TYR A 146 -10.80 15.55 40.08
CA TYR A 146 -11.82 15.56 41.13
C TYR A 146 -11.92 14.20 41.80
#